data_AF-A0AAU8C792-F1
#
_entry.id   AF-A0AAU8C792-F1
#
_cell.length_a   1.000
_cell.length_b   1.000
_cell.length_c   1.000
_cell.angle_alpha   90.00
_cell.angle_beta   90.00
_cell.angle_gamma   90.00
#
_symmetry.space_group_name_H-M   'P 1'
#
loop_
_entity.id
_entity.type
_entity.pdbx_description
1 polymer ?
#
loop_
_entity_poly.entity_id
_entity_poly.type
_entity_poly.pdbx_seq_one_letter_code
_entity_poly.pdbx_strand_id
1 'polypeptide(L)' 'MWWFILSALTIIPMVKLLPFFGINKYWSVACIVPLGTVALLWWMGVKLTELERK' A
#
# COMPACT_ATOMS: atom_id res chain seq x y z
N MET A 1 -3.96 0.79 -22.00
CA MET A 1 -4.47 1.87 -21.12
C MET A 1 -5.13 1.35 -19.83
N TRP A 2 -5.76 0.16 -19.85
CA TRP A 2 -6.42 -0.48 -18.69
C TRP A 2 -5.57 -0.60 -17.41
N TRP A 3 -4.28 -0.95 -17.54
CA TRP A 3 -3.37 -1.10 -16.39
C TRP A 3 -3.24 0.16 -15.52
N PHE A 4 -3.16 1.35 -16.14
CA PHE A 4 -3.03 2.60 -15.40
C PHE A 4 -4.27 2.93 -14.56
N ILE A 5 -5.46 2.51 -15.02
CA ILE A 5 -6.72 2.72 -14.29
C ILE A 5 -6.73 1.84 -13.04
N LEU A 6 -6.32 0.57 -13.16
CA LEU A 6 -6.18 -0.35 -12.02
C LEU A 6 -5.12 0.11 -11.02
N SER A 7 -3.97 0.59 -11.51
CA SER A 7 -2.94 1.18 -10.66
C SER A 7 -3.45 2.42 -9.94
N ALA A 8 -4.15 3.34 -10.62
CA ALA A 8 -4.72 4.51 -9.97
C ALA A 8 -5.75 4.14 -8.88
N LEU A 9 -6.62 3.17 -9.16
CA LEU A 9 -7.60 2.67 -8.19
C LEU A 9 -6.97 2.01 -6.96
N THR A 10 -5.79 1.40 -7.10
CA THR A 10 -5.06 0.79 -5.98
C THR A 10 -4.20 1.80 -5.21
N ILE A 11 -3.67 2.85 -5.86
CA ILE A 11 -2.91 3.92 -5.20
C ILE A 11 -3.80 4.72 -4.24
N ILE A 12 -5.01 5.08 -4.66
CA ILE A 12 -5.94 5.93 -3.88
C ILE A 12 -6.16 5.42 -2.45
N PRO A 13 -6.55 4.15 -2.21
CA PRO A 13 -6.71 3.64 -0.86
C PRO A 13 -5.36 3.56 -0.11
N MET A 14 -4.27 3.19 -0.78
CA MET A 14 -2.93 3.11 -0.16
C MET A 14 -2.44 4.47 0.37
N VAL A 15 -2.75 5.59 -0.29
CA VAL A 15 -2.38 6.92 0.21
C VAL A 15 -2.96 7.17 1.62
N LYS A 16 -4.15 6.63 1.91
CA LYS A 16 -4.80 6.73 3.23
C LYS A 16 -4.41 5.58 4.18
N LEU A 17 -4.24 4.37 3.66
CA LEU A 17 -3.94 3.19 4.47
C LEU A 17 -2.51 3.21 5.03
N LEU A 18 -1.53 3.56 4.19
CA LEU A 18 -0.12 3.58 4.60
C LEU A 18 0.15 4.46 5.84
N PRO A 19 -0.33 5.72 5.92
CA PRO A 19 -0.12 6.53 7.11
C PRO A 19 -0.83 5.99 8.37
N PHE A 20 -1.91 5.21 8.24
CA PHE A 20 -2.52 4.51 9.38
C PHE A 20 -1.55 3.49 10.01
N PHE A 21 -0.73 2.82 9.19
CA PHE A 21 0.32 1.92 9.66
C PHE A 21 1.65 2.62 10.00
N GLY A 22 1.70 3.96 9.99
CA GLY A 22 2.93 4.73 10.17
C GLY A 22 3.89 4.71 8.98
N ILE A 23 3.44 4.24 7.81
CA ILE A 23 4.22 4.20 6.57
C ILE A 23 3.99 5.51 5.79
N ASN A 24 5.06 6.08 5.21
CA ASN A 24 4.98 7.34 4.49
C ASN A 24 4.07 7.22 3.23
N LYS A 25 3.12 8.14 3.08
CA LYS A 25 2.15 8.20 1.97
C LYS A 25 2.79 8.12 0.58
N TYR A 26 4.01 8.62 0.40
CA TYR A 26 4.69 8.61 -0.90
C TYR A 26 5.01 7.19 -1.39
N TRP A 27 5.07 6.20 -0.49
CA TRP A 27 5.27 4.80 -0.90
C TRP A 27 4.13 4.26 -1.76
N SER A 28 2.93 4.86 -1.72
CA SER A 28 1.80 4.46 -2.56
C SER A 28 2.10 4.52 -4.06
N VAL A 29 3.07 5.32 -4.53
CA VAL A 29 3.52 5.31 -5.94
C VAL A 29 4.14 3.97 -6.36
N ALA A 30 4.59 3.14 -5.43
CA ALA A 30 5.05 1.79 -5.74
C ALA A 30 3.92 0.90 -6.31
N CYS A 31 2.64 1.24 -6.03
CA CYS A 31 1.49 0.53 -6.61
C CYS A 31 1.31 0.74 -8.13
N ILE A 32 2.07 1.64 -8.76
CA ILE A 32 2.15 1.75 -10.22
C ILE A 32 2.66 0.44 -10.83
N VAL A 33 3.56 -0.25 -10.12
CA VAL A 33 4.09 -1.55 -10.51
C VAL A 33 3.42 -2.63 -9.66
N PRO A 34 2.87 -3.71 -10.24
CA PRO A 34 2.18 -4.75 -9.47
C PRO A 34 3.03 -5.37 -8.36
N LEU A 35 4.35 -5.48 -8.56
CA LEU A 35 5.28 -5.94 -7.53
C LEU A 35 5.37 -4.99 -6.33
N GLY A 36 5.28 -3.67 -6.55
CA GLY A 36 5.27 -2.70 -5.46
C GLY A 36 3.99 -2.78 -4.63
N THR A 37 2.85 -3.09 -5.25
CA THR A 37 1.59 -3.37 -4.55
C THR A 37 1.74 -4.57 -3.61
N VAL A 38 2.33 -5.67 -4.09
CA VAL A 38 2.56 -6.88 -3.28
C VAL A 38 3.48 -6.60 -2.10
N ALA A 39 4.58 -5.87 -2.32
CA ALA A 39 5.51 -5.49 -1.26
C ALA A 39 4.85 -4.62 -0.19
N LEU A 40 4.00 -3.66 -0.57
CA LEU A 40 3.27 -2.82 0.37
C LEU A 40 2.22 -3.60 1.15
N LEU A 41 1.50 -4.51 0.50
CA LEU A 41 0.56 -5.40 1.18
C LEU A 41 1.26 -6.26 2.22
N TRP A 42 2.44 -6.81 1.89
CA TRP A 42 3.25 -7.57 2.83
C TRP A 42 3.69 -6.71 4.03
N TRP A 43 4.21 -5.51 3.77
CA TRP A 43 4.63 -4.59 4.82
C TRP A 43 3.46 -4.25 5.75
N MET A 44 2.30 -3.90 5.19
CA MET A 44 1.10 -3.61 5.97
C MET A 44 0.64 -4.84 6.78
N GLY A 45 0.76 -6.05 6.24
CA GLY A 45 0.49 -7.29 6.97
C GLY A 45 1.38 -7.47 8.20
N VAL A 46 2.70 -7.23 8.05
CA VAL A 46 3.63 -7.26 9.19
C VAL A 46 3.25 -6.20 10.23
N LYS A 47 2.93 -4.98 9.80
CA LYS A 47 2.49 -3.89 10.70
C LYS A 47 1.15 -4.18 11.39
N LEU A 48 0.24 -4.87 10.71
CA LEU A 48 -1.01 -5.30 11.30
C LEU A 48 -0.77 -6.30 12.44
N THR A 49 0.10 -7.29 12.24
CA THR A 49 0.47 -8.25 13.29
C THR A 49 1.16 -7.57 14.48
N GLU A 50 1.97 -6.53 14.26
CA GLU A 50 2.56 -5.73 15.34
C GLU A 50 1.49 -4.97 16.16
N LEU A 51 0.43 -4.49 15.51
CA LEU A 51 -0.68 -3.79 16.16
C LEU A 51 -1.61 -4.75 16.93
N GLU A 52 -1.91 -5.92 16.36
CA GLU A 52 -2.74 -6.96 17.01
C GLU A 52 -2.07 -7.60 18.22
N ARG A 53 -0.74 -7.61 18.26
CA ARG A 53 0.04 -8.15 19.38
C ARG A 53 0.18 -7.15 20.54
N LYS A 54 -0.24 -5.90 20.36
CA LYS A 54 -0.24 -4.84 21.37
C LYS A 54 -1.59 -4.75 22.07
#